data_AF-A0A9Q0NUC6-F1
#
_entry.id   AF-A0A9Q0NUC6-F1
#
_cell.length_a   1.000
_cell.length_b   1.000
_cell.length_c   1.000
_cell.angle_alpha   90.00
_cell.angle_beta   90.00
_cell.angle_gamma   90.00
#
_symmetry.space_group_name_H-M   'P 1'
#
loop_
_entity.id
_entity.type
_entity.pdbx_description
1 polymer ?
#
loop_
_entity_poly.entity_id
_entity_poly.type
_entity_poly.pdbx_seq_one_letter_code
_entity_poly.pdbx_strand_id
1 'polypeptide(L)'
;MLDCLLGVPCCFPLDNVINIICSVIKSFSCCAPKISWRLKSDKWFSMLFARGFHNLHESDGHLADLFVTLLGHPEPEQRFVVLQLLGRLVGQDMHGEAVLQSNTIIYKLLSPDLVLSVPESFLSLVVSSTWDQVVLLASSDSLLPLKIHALALLVAYMPYAGRQQLQSFLAAADSVLHVLGKVTHPTCEGPLLRLSLALIAGACLYSPAEDISLISQDIWRNIETIGLSRTEGKLGGLEKKCL
;
A
#
# COMPACT_ATOMS: atom_id res chain seq x y z
N MET A 1 -5.90 -30.11 1.55
CA MET A 1 -7.33 -29.88 1.23
C MET A 1 -7.52 -28.57 0.48
N LEU A 2 -7.13 -27.42 1.04
CA LEU A 2 -7.26 -26.13 0.34
C LEU A 2 -6.45 -26.08 -0.97
N ASP A 3 -5.23 -26.65 -1.00
CA ASP A 3 -4.46 -26.81 -2.23
C ASP A 3 -5.21 -27.61 -3.32
N CYS A 4 -6.00 -28.60 -2.94
CA CYS A 4 -6.79 -29.41 -3.88
C CYS A 4 -7.98 -28.61 -4.40
N LEU A 5 -8.68 -27.90 -3.51
CA LEU A 5 -9.81 -27.03 -3.87
C LEU A 5 -9.36 -25.90 -4.81
N LEU A 6 -8.25 -25.24 -4.50
CA LEU A 6 -7.67 -24.19 -5.34
C LEU A 6 -6.94 -24.74 -6.57
N GLY A 7 -6.80 -26.07 -6.70
CA GLY A 7 -6.22 -26.75 -7.85
C GLY A 7 -7.23 -27.25 -8.89
N VAL A 8 -8.54 -27.15 -8.65
CA VAL A 8 -9.56 -27.54 -9.64
C VAL A 8 -9.49 -26.66 -10.91
N PRO A 9 -9.93 -27.10 -12.09
CA PRO A 9 -9.91 -26.26 -13.30
C PRO A 9 -10.60 -24.89 -13.11
N CYS A 10 -10.09 -23.85 -13.78
CA CYS A 10 -10.59 -22.47 -13.63
C CYS A 10 -12.04 -22.26 -14.08
N CYS A 11 -12.60 -23.21 -14.84
CA CYS A 11 -14.02 -23.19 -15.21
C CYS A 11 -14.97 -23.52 -14.05
N PHE A 12 -14.45 -23.97 -12.91
CA PHE A 12 -15.25 -24.19 -11.70
C PHE A 12 -15.26 -22.90 -10.85
N PRO A 13 -16.42 -22.23 -10.73
CA PRO A 13 -16.55 -21.04 -9.90
C PRO A 13 -16.39 -21.39 -8.42
N LEU A 14 -15.70 -20.54 -7.67
CA LEU A 14 -15.48 -20.68 -6.22
C LEU A 14 -16.30 -19.69 -5.39
N ASP A 15 -17.16 -18.89 -6.03
CA ASP A 15 -17.90 -17.79 -5.39
C ASP A 15 -18.74 -18.28 -4.20
N ASN A 16 -19.36 -19.45 -4.34
CA ASN A 16 -20.20 -20.04 -3.29
C ASN A 16 -19.43 -20.60 -2.07
N VAL A 17 -18.10 -20.71 -2.15
CA VAL A 17 -17.24 -21.29 -1.09
C VAL A 17 -16.15 -20.34 -0.62
N ILE A 18 -16.13 -19.11 -1.11
CA ILE A 18 -15.11 -18.12 -0.80
C ILE A 18 -15.08 -17.74 0.68
N ASN A 19 -16.24 -17.73 1.35
CA ASN A 19 -16.34 -17.55 2.80
C ASN A 19 -15.61 -18.67 3.57
N ILE A 20 -15.75 -19.93 3.11
CA ILE A 20 -15.06 -21.09 3.68
C ILE A 20 -13.56 -20.99 3.39
N ILE A 21 -13.18 -20.64 2.16
CA ILE A 21 -11.78 -20.42 1.78
C ILE A 21 -11.15 -19.35 2.69
N CYS A 22 -11.80 -18.19 2.84
CA CYS A 22 -11.30 -17.11 3.69
C CYS A 22 -11.19 -17.54 5.15
N SER A 23 -12.18 -18.26 5.67
CA SER A 23 -12.16 -18.78 7.04
C SER A 23 -11.02 -19.77 7.27
N VAL A 24 -10.75 -20.65 6.31
CA VAL A 24 -9.63 -21.60 6.37
C VAL A 24 -8.30 -20.85 6.32
N ILE A 25 -8.13 -19.89 5.41
CA ILE A 25 -6.90 -19.09 5.33
C ILE A 25 -6.69 -18.32 6.65
N LYS A 26 -7.74 -17.69 7.20
CA LYS A 26 -7.70 -17.00 8.50
C LYS A 26 -7.24 -17.94 9.61
N SER A 27 -7.88 -19.10 9.74
CA SER A 27 -7.55 -20.09 10.77
C SER A 27 -6.11 -20.59 10.65
N PHE A 28 -5.65 -20.92 9.45
CA PHE A 28 -4.26 -21.36 9.26
C PHE A 28 -3.26 -20.24 9.52
N SER A 29 -3.54 -19.02 9.10
CA SER A 29 -2.63 -17.88 9.29
C SER A 29 -2.51 -17.49 10.76
N CYS A 30 -3.60 -17.56 11.54
CA CYS A 30 -3.61 -17.14 12.94
C CYS A 30 -3.33 -18.27 13.95
N CYS A 31 -3.70 -19.52 13.62
CA CYS A 31 -3.75 -20.61 14.62
C CYS A 31 -2.83 -21.79 14.30
N ALA A 32 -2.25 -21.89 13.10
CA ALA A 32 -1.35 -23.01 12.81
C ALA A 32 -0.13 -22.96 13.74
N PRO A 33 0.39 -24.09 14.25
CA PRO A 33 1.47 -24.10 15.23
C PRO A 33 2.84 -23.71 14.65
N LYS A 34 3.05 -23.91 13.34
CA LYS A 34 4.32 -23.63 12.65
C LYS A 34 4.20 -22.39 11.77
N ILE A 35 5.21 -21.52 11.83
CA ILE A 35 5.29 -20.32 10.98
C ILE A 35 5.26 -20.68 9.48
N SER A 36 5.92 -21.77 9.07
CA SER A 36 5.90 -22.24 7.68
C SER A 36 4.53 -22.72 7.20
N TRP A 37 3.60 -23.00 8.12
CA TRP A 37 2.20 -23.29 7.81
C TRP A 37 1.38 -22.01 7.77
N ARG A 38 1.60 -21.09 8.71
CA ARG A 38 0.97 -19.77 8.69
C ARG A 38 1.29 -19.01 7.40
N LEU A 39 2.52 -19.14 6.88
CA LEU A 39 2.97 -18.49 5.63
C LEU A 39 2.46 -19.16 4.35
N LYS A 40 1.61 -20.19 4.42
CA LYS A 40 0.97 -20.77 3.23
C LYS A 40 -0.10 -19.87 2.62
N SER A 41 -0.52 -18.82 3.34
CA SER A 41 -1.48 -17.82 2.87
C SER A 41 -1.09 -17.22 1.51
N ASP A 42 0.18 -16.83 1.32
CA ASP A 42 0.65 -16.25 0.05
C ASP A 42 0.40 -17.18 -1.16
N LYS A 43 0.71 -18.47 -1.01
CA LYS A 43 0.44 -19.48 -2.04
C LYS A 43 -1.05 -19.56 -2.34
N TRP A 44 -1.88 -19.66 -1.31
CA TRP A 44 -3.32 -19.83 -1.48
C TRP A 44 -3.98 -18.59 -2.09
N PHE A 45 -3.57 -17.40 -1.70
CA PHE A 45 -4.03 -16.18 -2.35
C PHE A 45 -3.58 -16.09 -3.80
N SER A 46 -2.33 -16.44 -4.10
CA SER A 46 -1.84 -16.46 -5.48
C SER A 46 -2.65 -17.44 -6.36
N MET A 47 -2.97 -18.62 -5.85
CA MET A 47 -3.84 -19.59 -6.54
C MET A 47 -5.28 -19.10 -6.68
N LEU A 48 -5.81 -18.40 -5.68
CA LEU A 48 -7.15 -17.82 -5.72
C LEU A 48 -7.22 -16.70 -6.76
N PHE A 49 -6.24 -15.80 -6.78
CA PHE A 49 -6.19 -14.66 -7.71
C PHE A 49 -5.95 -15.10 -9.15
N ALA A 50 -5.18 -16.17 -9.37
CA ALA A 50 -5.00 -16.76 -10.70
C ALA A 50 -6.31 -17.25 -11.35
N ARG A 51 -7.38 -17.44 -10.56
CA ARG A 51 -8.71 -17.79 -11.06
C ARG A 51 -9.53 -16.58 -11.51
N GLY A 52 -9.08 -15.36 -11.20
CA GLY A 52 -9.76 -14.11 -11.53
C GLY A 52 -10.90 -13.73 -10.56
N PHE A 53 -11.38 -12.49 -10.69
CA PHE A 53 -12.34 -11.86 -9.78
C PHE A 53 -13.71 -11.56 -10.42
N HIS A 54 -14.03 -12.25 -11.51
CA HIS A 54 -15.11 -11.88 -12.43
C HIS A 54 -16.52 -11.96 -11.82
N ASN A 55 -16.70 -12.62 -10.66
CA ASN A 55 -18.01 -12.82 -10.02
C ASN A 55 -18.08 -12.32 -8.55
N LEU A 56 -17.13 -11.49 -8.13
CA LEU A 56 -16.90 -11.22 -6.70
C LEU A 56 -18.06 -10.50 -5.95
N HIS A 57 -18.98 -9.87 -6.69
CA HIS A 57 -20.03 -8.93 -6.26
C HIS A 57 -20.90 -9.27 -5.03
N GLU A 58 -21.01 -10.52 -4.57
CA GLU A 58 -21.82 -10.92 -3.41
C GLU A 58 -21.01 -11.43 -2.21
N SER A 59 -19.69 -11.59 -2.37
CA SER A 59 -18.84 -12.29 -1.39
C SER A 59 -17.68 -11.46 -0.82
N ASP A 60 -17.63 -10.19 -1.24
CA ASP A 60 -16.50 -9.28 -1.10
C ASP A 60 -16.13 -8.96 0.35
N GLY A 61 -17.11 -8.99 1.26
CA GLY A 61 -16.89 -8.69 2.68
C GLY A 61 -15.97 -9.69 3.38
N HIS A 62 -15.98 -10.97 2.99
CA HIS A 62 -15.16 -11.99 3.63
C HIS A 62 -13.67 -11.86 3.28
N LEU A 63 -13.38 -11.50 2.03
CA LEU A 63 -12.01 -11.32 1.56
C LEU A 63 -11.42 -10.02 2.15
N ALA A 64 -12.23 -8.95 2.21
CA ALA A 64 -11.87 -7.72 2.89
C ALA A 64 -11.61 -7.95 4.40
N ASP A 65 -12.50 -8.65 5.13
CA ASP A 65 -12.29 -9.00 6.56
C ASP A 65 -11.00 -9.81 6.78
N LEU A 66 -10.71 -10.73 5.86
CA LEU A 66 -9.48 -11.51 5.90
C LEU A 66 -8.24 -10.61 5.76
N PHE A 67 -8.22 -9.67 4.82
CA PHE A 67 -7.11 -8.73 4.69
C PHE A 67 -6.94 -7.85 5.92
N VAL A 68 -8.03 -7.32 6.48
CA VAL A 68 -8.00 -6.54 7.73
C VAL A 68 -7.39 -7.36 8.86
N THR A 69 -7.85 -8.61 9.03
CA THR A 69 -7.31 -9.52 10.05
C THR A 69 -5.80 -9.71 9.90
N LEU A 70 -5.34 -9.97 8.68
CA LEU A 70 -3.94 -10.29 8.42
C LEU A 70 -3.02 -9.06 8.46
N LEU A 71 -3.51 -7.86 8.13
CA LEU A 71 -2.79 -6.60 8.34
C LEU A 71 -2.62 -6.27 9.83
N GLY A 72 -3.53 -6.75 10.68
CA GLY A 72 -3.45 -6.67 12.14
C GLY A 72 -2.67 -7.81 12.80
N HIS A 73 -2.05 -8.71 12.03
CA HIS A 73 -1.42 -9.90 12.58
C HIS A 73 -0.16 -9.57 13.41
N PRO A 74 0.06 -10.22 14.57
CA PRO A 74 1.24 -9.96 15.41
C PRO A 74 2.56 -10.29 14.70
N GLU A 75 2.55 -11.27 13.80
CA GLU A 75 3.73 -11.64 13.02
C GLU A 75 3.94 -10.70 11.82
N PRO A 76 5.12 -10.07 11.70
CA PRO A 76 5.41 -9.15 10.60
C PRO A 76 5.40 -9.82 9.22
N GLU A 77 5.72 -11.11 9.14
CA GLU A 77 5.73 -11.86 7.89
C GLU A 77 4.32 -12.01 7.29
N GLN A 78 3.30 -12.16 8.15
CA GLN A 78 1.90 -12.19 7.69
C GLN A 78 1.45 -10.83 7.17
N ARG A 79 1.80 -9.76 7.88
CA ARG A 79 1.51 -8.39 7.47
C ARG A 79 2.18 -8.07 6.13
N PHE A 80 3.43 -8.50 5.96
CA PHE A 80 4.18 -8.32 4.72
C PHE A 80 3.52 -9.02 3.53
N VAL A 81 3.14 -10.29 3.69
CA VAL A 81 2.43 -11.06 2.66
C VAL A 81 1.17 -10.33 2.20
N VAL A 82 0.38 -9.80 3.13
CA VAL A 82 -0.86 -9.11 2.77
C VAL A 82 -0.63 -7.75 2.14
N LEU A 83 0.37 -6.98 2.57
CA LEU A 83 0.75 -5.74 1.87
C LEU A 83 1.13 -6.02 0.41
N GLN A 84 1.89 -7.08 0.15
CA GLN A 84 2.25 -7.48 -1.22
C GLN A 84 1.04 -7.92 -2.04
N LEU A 85 0.10 -8.65 -1.42
CA LEU A 85 -1.13 -9.08 -2.08
C LEU A 85 -2.02 -7.90 -2.45
N LEU A 86 -2.23 -6.97 -1.52
CA LEU A 86 -3.00 -5.75 -1.76
C LEU A 86 -2.34 -4.89 -2.82
N GLY A 87 -1.01 -4.78 -2.80
CA GLY A 87 -0.25 -4.09 -3.86
C GLY A 87 -0.50 -4.69 -5.24
N ARG A 88 -0.48 -6.01 -5.37
CA ARG A 88 -0.82 -6.71 -6.63
C ARG A 88 -2.24 -6.41 -7.10
N LEU A 89 -3.22 -6.33 -6.19
CA LEU A 89 -4.62 -6.04 -6.55
C LEU A 89 -4.78 -4.64 -7.18
N VAL A 90 -4.04 -3.65 -6.66
CA VAL A 90 -4.08 -2.27 -7.18
C VAL A 90 -3.03 -2.02 -8.28
N GLY A 91 -2.47 -3.10 -8.86
CA GLY A 91 -1.58 -3.02 -10.03
C GLY A 91 -0.11 -2.71 -9.73
N GLN A 92 0.35 -2.81 -8.48
CA GLN A 92 1.77 -2.62 -8.16
C GLN A 92 2.61 -3.84 -8.57
N ASP A 93 3.61 -3.63 -9.42
CA ASP A 93 4.65 -4.63 -9.68
C ASP A 93 5.67 -4.65 -8.51
N MET A 94 5.38 -5.49 -7.53
CA MET A 94 6.17 -5.65 -6.31
C MET A 94 7.12 -6.85 -6.41
N HIS A 95 7.88 -6.98 -7.50
CA HIS A 95 9.12 -7.77 -7.45
C HIS A 95 10.04 -7.16 -6.37
N GLY A 96 10.18 -7.86 -5.25
CA GLY A 96 10.68 -7.38 -3.94
C GLY A 96 12.07 -6.74 -3.88
N GLU A 97 12.76 -6.54 -5.01
CA GLU A 97 14.02 -5.80 -5.12
C GLU A 97 13.85 -4.39 -5.73
N ALA A 98 12.79 -4.13 -6.49
CA ALA A 98 12.66 -2.91 -7.29
C ALA A 98 12.30 -1.65 -6.46
N VAL A 99 11.62 -1.83 -5.33
CA VAL A 99 11.18 -0.73 -4.43
C VAL A 99 12.36 -0.03 -3.75
N LEU A 100 13.47 -0.76 -3.54
CA LEU A 100 14.66 -0.22 -2.86
C LEU A 100 15.66 0.46 -3.80
N GLN A 101 15.60 0.23 -5.12
CA GLN A 101 16.70 0.61 -6.02
C GLN A 101 16.37 1.51 -7.20
N SER A 102 15.13 1.98 -7.41
CA SER A 102 14.84 2.74 -8.63
C SER A 102 14.39 4.19 -8.38
N ASN A 103 15.08 5.14 -9.03
CA ASN A 103 14.67 6.55 -9.22
C ASN A 103 13.39 6.68 -10.08
N THR A 104 12.60 5.61 -10.19
CA THR A 104 11.53 5.42 -11.18
C THR A 104 10.32 4.75 -10.53
N ILE A 105 10.07 5.04 -9.25
CA ILE A 105 8.89 4.55 -8.50
C ILE A 105 7.59 4.98 -9.21
N ILE A 106 7.61 6.11 -9.93
CA ILE A 106 6.42 6.68 -10.58
C ILE A 106 6.07 6.01 -11.93
N TYR A 107 7.04 5.44 -12.67
CA TYR A 107 6.77 4.89 -14.01
C TYR A 107 6.70 3.36 -14.07
N LYS A 108 7.14 2.64 -13.03
CA LYS A 108 7.05 1.16 -12.96
C LYS A 108 5.80 0.64 -12.25
N LEU A 109 4.95 1.51 -11.74
CA LEU A 109 3.64 1.18 -11.15
C LEU A 109 2.61 0.66 -12.19
N LEU A 110 3.00 0.54 -13.47
CA LEU A 110 2.14 0.13 -14.58
C LEU A 110 2.93 -0.80 -15.52
N SER A 111 3.36 -1.97 -15.04
CA SER A 111 3.86 -3.03 -15.93
C SER A 111 2.70 -3.97 -16.31
N PRO A 112 2.50 -4.32 -17.59
CA PRO A 112 1.29 -4.97 -18.07
C PRO A 112 1.37 -6.51 -18.07
N ASP A 113 2.01 -7.14 -17.08
CA ASP A 113 2.03 -8.61 -17.00
C ASP A 113 1.07 -9.11 -15.90
N LEU A 114 -0.03 -9.70 -16.37
CA LEU A 114 -1.26 -10.06 -15.67
C LEU A 114 -2.05 -8.87 -15.09
N VAL A 115 -2.69 -8.11 -15.98
CA VAL A 115 -3.85 -7.28 -15.58
C VAL A 115 -4.99 -8.23 -15.19
N LEU A 116 -5.00 -8.65 -13.93
CA LEU A 116 -6.23 -9.08 -13.28
C LEU A 116 -7.19 -7.90 -13.43
N SER A 117 -8.21 -8.04 -14.27
CA SER A 117 -9.29 -7.05 -14.36
C SER A 117 -10.10 -7.16 -13.07
N VAL A 118 -9.63 -6.48 -12.03
CA VAL A 118 -10.31 -6.38 -10.75
C VAL A 118 -11.40 -5.32 -10.88
N PRO A 119 -12.67 -5.62 -10.54
CA PRO A 119 -13.73 -4.62 -10.56
C PRO A 119 -13.38 -3.44 -9.64
N GLU A 120 -13.58 -2.21 -10.13
CA GLU A 120 -13.31 -0.99 -9.35
C GLU A 120 -14.09 -0.97 -8.03
N SER A 121 -15.35 -1.45 -8.04
CA SER A 121 -16.18 -1.58 -6.84
C SER A 121 -15.54 -2.47 -5.76
N PHE A 122 -14.87 -3.55 -6.17
CA PHE A 122 -14.14 -4.41 -5.24
C PHE A 122 -12.88 -3.73 -4.72
N LEU A 123 -12.14 -3.02 -5.58
CA LEU A 123 -10.98 -2.23 -5.14
C LEU A 123 -11.38 -1.16 -4.12
N SER A 124 -12.46 -0.42 -4.38
CA SER A 124 -13.00 0.55 -3.42
C SER A 124 -13.41 -0.11 -2.09
N LEU A 125 -14.01 -1.30 -2.11
CA LEU A 125 -14.32 -2.02 -0.87
C LEU A 125 -13.05 -2.43 -0.10
N VAL A 126 -12.06 -3.00 -0.79
CA VAL A 126 -10.80 -3.44 -0.17
C VAL A 126 -10.04 -2.25 0.40
N VAL A 127 -9.89 -1.18 -0.38
CA VAL A 127 -9.24 0.07 0.07
C VAL A 127 -9.98 0.61 1.27
N SER A 128 -11.31 0.72 1.20
CA SER A 128 -12.07 1.29 2.30
C SER A 128 -12.03 0.47 3.58
N SER A 129 -12.03 -0.86 3.46
CA SER A 129 -11.97 -1.77 4.61
C SER A 129 -10.58 -1.82 5.25
N THR A 130 -9.52 -1.63 4.46
CA THR A 130 -8.14 -1.80 4.93
C THR A 130 -7.41 -0.49 5.23
N TRP A 131 -7.97 0.65 4.84
CA TRP A 131 -7.36 1.98 4.93
C TRP A 131 -6.69 2.26 6.28
N ASP A 132 -7.46 2.21 7.37
CA ASP A 132 -6.98 2.59 8.71
C ASP A 132 -5.81 1.71 9.15
N GLN A 133 -5.87 0.41 8.84
CA GLN A 133 -4.82 -0.52 9.22
C GLN A 133 -3.54 -0.28 8.41
N VAL A 134 -3.64 0.06 7.12
CA VAL A 134 -2.48 0.43 6.29
C VAL A 134 -1.88 1.76 6.75
N VAL A 135 -2.71 2.76 7.10
CA VAL A 135 -2.25 4.04 7.68
C VAL A 135 -1.52 3.81 9.02
N LEU A 136 -2.05 2.92 9.86
CA LEU A 136 -1.41 2.55 11.12
C LEU A 136 -0.03 1.90 10.90
N LEU A 137 0.08 0.98 9.94
CA LEU A 137 1.37 0.36 9.58
C LEU A 137 2.35 1.40 9.01
N ALA A 138 1.89 2.29 8.13
CA ALA A 138 2.71 3.33 7.53
C ALA A 138 3.31 4.30 8.57
N SER A 139 2.52 4.67 9.57
CA SER A 139 2.91 5.64 10.60
C SER A 139 3.74 5.01 11.72
N SER A 140 3.32 3.86 12.26
CA SER A 140 3.72 3.39 13.60
C SER A 140 4.45 2.04 13.64
N ASP A 141 4.56 1.31 12.53
CA ASP A 141 5.26 0.02 12.54
C ASP A 141 6.73 0.17 12.97
N SER A 142 7.24 -0.81 13.73
CA SER A 142 8.63 -0.84 14.18
C SER A 142 9.59 -1.26 13.06
N LEU A 143 9.12 -2.02 12.07
CA LEU A 143 9.93 -2.49 10.96
C LEU A 143 9.84 -1.53 9.77
N LEU A 144 10.96 -0.85 9.49
CA LEU A 144 11.08 0.07 8.37
C LEU A 144 10.62 -0.50 7.01
N PRO A 145 10.91 -1.76 6.64
CA PRO A 145 10.41 -2.33 5.39
C PRO A 145 8.88 -2.36 5.30
N LEU A 146 8.18 -2.69 6.40
CA LEU A 146 6.71 -2.69 6.43
C LEU A 146 6.15 -1.28 6.26
N LYS A 147 6.77 -0.28 6.90
CA LYS A 147 6.38 1.13 6.71
C LYS A 147 6.50 1.56 5.25
N ILE A 148 7.61 1.23 4.60
CA ILE A 148 7.85 1.59 3.20
C ILE A 148 6.79 0.94 2.29
N HIS A 149 6.50 -0.35 2.49
CA HIS A 149 5.48 -1.04 1.70
C HIS A 149 4.07 -0.51 1.96
N ALA A 150 3.74 -0.18 3.21
CA ALA A 150 2.46 0.43 3.56
C ALA A 150 2.29 1.83 2.95
N LEU A 151 3.32 2.68 3.00
CA LEU A 151 3.31 4.00 2.34
C LEU A 151 3.17 3.86 0.82
N ALA A 152 3.89 2.93 0.20
CA ALA A 152 3.77 2.65 -1.23
C ALA A 152 2.36 2.16 -1.58
N LEU A 153 1.78 1.28 -0.76
CA LEU A 153 0.40 0.81 -0.94
C LEU A 153 -0.60 1.96 -0.85
N LEU A 154 -0.45 2.86 0.13
CA LEU A 154 -1.31 4.04 0.26
C LEU A 154 -1.26 4.93 -0.98
N VAL A 155 -0.10 5.10 -1.62
CA VAL A 155 -0.01 5.86 -2.89
C VAL A 155 -0.90 5.23 -3.97
N ALA A 156 -0.89 3.90 -4.08
CA ALA A 156 -1.74 3.19 -5.03
C ALA A 156 -3.20 3.07 -4.60
N TYR A 157 -3.53 3.26 -3.32
CA TYR A 157 -4.90 3.31 -2.82
C TYR A 157 -5.60 4.63 -3.16
N MET A 158 -4.86 5.75 -3.32
CA MET A 158 -5.43 7.09 -3.50
C MET A 158 -6.55 7.18 -4.56
N PRO A 159 -6.43 6.58 -5.76
CA PRO A 159 -7.48 6.66 -6.78
C PRO A 159 -8.81 5.99 -6.37
N TYR A 160 -8.76 5.03 -5.44
CA TYR A 160 -9.91 4.23 -5.02
C TYR A 160 -10.43 4.63 -3.63
N ALA A 161 -9.76 5.57 -2.95
CA ALA A 161 -10.09 6.01 -1.61
C ALA A 161 -11.34 6.92 -1.62
N GLY A 162 -12.19 6.74 -0.60
CA GLY A 162 -13.33 7.62 -0.40
C GLY A 162 -12.90 9.01 0.08
N ARG A 163 -13.72 10.04 -0.18
CA ARG A 163 -13.42 11.42 0.23
C ARG A 163 -13.10 11.55 1.72
N GLN A 164 -13.85 10.87 2.60
CA GLN A 164 -13.61 10.92 4.04
C GLN A 164 -12.23 10.37 4.43
N GLN A 165 -11.75 9.33 3.76
CA GLN A 165 -10.43 8.75 4.00
C GLN A 165 -9.32 9.72 3.61
N LEU A 166 -9.46 10.36 2.45
CA LEU A 166 -8.54 11.40 2.00
C LEU A 166 -8.55 12.59 2.96
N GLN A 167 -9.72 13.09 3.36
CA GLN A 167 -9.84 14.18 4.33
C GLN A 167 -9.19 13.83 5.68
N SER A 168 -9.47 12.65 6.22
CA SER A 168 -8.86 12.18 7.46
C SER A 168 -7.34 12.06 7.35
N PHE A 169 -6.82 11.59 6.20
CA PHE A 169 -5.38 11.53 5.95
C PHE A 169 -4.76 12.92 5.83
N LEU A 170 -5.35 13.83 5.05
CA LEU A 170 -4.86 15.21 4.89
C LEU A 170 -4.80 15.94 6.23
N ALA A 171 -5.84 15.80 7.04
CA ALA A 171 -5.90 16.40 8.38
C ALA A 171 -4.89 15.81 9.37
N ALA A 172 -4.51 14.53 9.20
CA ALA A 172 -3.56 13.82 10.07
C ALA A 172 -2.16 13.67 9.46
N ALA A 173 -1.88 14.34 8.33
CA ALA A 173 -0.69 14.07 7.53
C ALA A 173 0.63 14.33 8.27
N ASP A 174 0.65 15.23 9.25
CA ASP A 174 1.81 15.56 10.09
C ASP A 174 2.18 14.42 11.05
N SER A 175 1.14 13.73 11.55
CA SER A 175 1.26 12.55 12.40
C SER A 175 1.59 11.30 11.60
N VAL A 176 1.00 11.12 10.42
CA VAL A 176 1.22 9.94 9.57
C VAL A 176 2.57 10.01 8.87
N LEU A 177 2.93 11.19 8.34
CA LEU A 177 4.16 11.41 7.58
C LEU A 177 5.21 12.07 8.47
N HIS A 178 5.67 11.38 9.52
CA HIS A 178 6.64 11.93 10.49
C HIS A 178 7.87 12.60 9.86
N VAL A 179 8.34 12.11 8.70
CA VAL A 179 9.46 12.73 7.95
C VAL A 179 9.13 14.14 7.47
N LEU A 180 7.87 14.40 7.09
CA LEU A 180 7.37 15.72 6.71
C LEU A 180 6.84 16.53 7.90
N GLY A 181 6.44 15.89 9.00
CA GLY A 181 5.94 16.58 10.20
C GLY A 181 7.03 17.08 11.15
N LYS A 182 8.21 16.43 11.18
CA LYS A 182 9.32 16.75 12.09
C LYS A 182 10.66 16.76 11.35
N VAL A 183 10.90 17.78 10.53
CA VAL A 183 12.21 17.98 9.89
C VAL A 183 13.17 18.62 10.90
N THR A 184 13.87 17.83 11.71
CA THR A 184 15.03 18.34 12.48
C THR A 184 16.30 18.37 11.64
N HIS A 185 16.40 17.55 10.58
CA HIS A 185 17.53 17.57 9.64
C HIS A 185 17.07 17.29 8.19
N PRO A 186 17.27 18.22 7.23
CA PRO A 186 16.77 18.10 5.85
C PRO A 186 17.55 17.12 4.96
N THR A 187 18.43 16.29 5.54
CA THR A 187 19.38 15.45 4.80
C THR A 187 18.85 14.06 4.42
N CYS A 188 17.59 13.73 4.73
CA CYS A 188 17.01 12.41 4.42
C CYS A 188 16.53 12.30 2.96
N GLU A 189 17.47 12.24 2.02
CA GLU A 189 17.19 11.67 0.70
C GLU A 189 16.96 10.16 0.86
N GLY A 190 15.69 9.76 0.99
CA GLY A 190 15.33 8.36 1.19
C GLY A 190 13.97 8.00 0.61
N PRO A 191 13.68 6.69 0.44
CA PRO A 191 12.41 6.21 -0.08
C PRO A 191 11.21 6.71 0.73
N LEU A 192 11.37 6.85 2.06
CA LEU A 192 10.34 7.42 2.93
C LEU A 192 9.95 8.85 2.54
N LEU A 193 10.91 9.74 2.33
CA LEU A 193 10.62 11.12 1.95
C LEU A 193 9.89 11.19 0.60
N ARG A 194 10.36 10.39 -0.38
CA ARG A 194 9.75 10.33 -1.72
C ARG A 194 8.31 9.82 -1.65
N LEU A 195 8.06 8.77 -0.88
CA LEU A 195 6.72 8.23 -0.68
C LEU A 195 5.82 9.21 0.07
N SER A 196 6.32 9.87 1.11
CA SER A 196 5.54 10.91 1.83
C SER A 196 5.14 12.07 0.91
N LEU A 197 6.06 12.55 0.07
CA LEU A 197 5.74 13.58 -0.92
C LEU A 197 4.74 13.08 -1.97
N ALA A 198 4.91 11.84 -2.45
CA ALA A 198 3.97 11.23 -3.39
C ALA A 198 2.57 11.06 -2.78
N LEU A 199 2.47 10.76 -1.48
CA LEU A 199 1.20 10.67 -0.77
C LEU A 199 0.50 12.02 -0.65
N ILE A 200 1.22 13.08 -0.28
CA ILE A 200 0.64 14.43 -0.26
C ILE A 200 0.18 14.83 -1.66
N ALA A 201 1.02 14.63 -2.68
CA ALA A 201 0.67 14.95 -4.05
C ALA A 201 -0.54 14.14 -4.56
N GLY A 202 -0.58 12.83 -4.27
CA GLY A 202 -1.69 11.95 -4.62
C GLY A 202 -2.97 12.35 -3.90
N ALA A 203 -2.91 12.59 -2.59
CA ALA A 203 -4.07 13.03 -1.82
C ALA A 203 -4.61 14.36 -2.35
N CYS A 204 -3.76 15.32 -2.71
CA CYS A 204 -4.18 16.56 -3.38
C CYS A 204 -4.81 16.32 -4.76
N LEU A 205 -4.26 15.40 -5.56
CA LEU A 205 -4.74 15.10 -6.91
C LEU A 205 -6.16 14.50 -6.90
N TYR A 206 -6.45 13.65 -5.91
CA TYR A 206 -7.72 12.94 -5.78
C TYR A 206 -8.70 13.61 -4.80
N SER A 207 -8.36 14.76 -4.22
CA SER A 207 -9.24 15.53 -3.33
C SER A 207 -9.79 16.79 -4.02
N PRO A 208 -11.01 17.22 -3.66
CA PRO A 208 -11.49 18.56 -3.98
C PRO A 208 -10.56 19.65 -3.46
N ALA A 209 -10.52 20.79 -4.14
CA ALA A 209 -9.62 21.90 -3.80
C ALA A 209 -9.83 22.43 -2.38
N GLU A 210 -11.06 22.38 -1.86
CA GLU A 210 -11.39 22.85 -0.51
C GLU A 210 -10.71 22.00 0.57
N ASP A 211 -10.56 20.69 0.32
CA ASP A 211 -10.01 19.74 1.29
C ASP A 211 -8.48 19.88 1.42
N ILE A 212 -7.80 20.49 0.45
CA ILE A 212 -6.34 20.76 0.50
C ILE A 212 -5.98 21.66 1.69
N SER A 213 -6.91 22.53 2.11
CA SER A 213 -6.74 23.39 3.27
C SER A 213 -6.61 22.63 4.61
N LEU A 214 -6.95 21.33 4.63
CA LEU A 214 -6.77 20.46 5.81
C LEU A 214 -5.30 20.11 6.08
N ILE A 215 -4.42 20.25 5.07
CA ILE A 215 -2.99 19.98 5.25
C ILE A 215 -2.39 21.05 6.18
N SER A 216 -1.73 20.59 7.25
CA SER A 216 -1.04 21.47 8.20
C SER A 216 -0.01 22.38 7.52
N GLN A 217 0.03 23.64 7.93
CA GLN A 217 0.97 24.64 7.41
C GLN A 217 2.45 24.24 7.63
N ASP A 218 2.73 23.42 8.65
CA ASP A 218 4.08 22.93 8.91
C ASP A 218 4.55 21.97 7.81
N ILE A 219 3.64 21.17 7.23
CA ILE A 219 3.96 20.30 6.10
C ILE A 219 4.33 21.13 4.88
N TRP A 220 3.57 22.18 4.57
CA TRP A 220 3.87 23.08 3.46
C TRP A 220 5.24 23.74 3.61
N ARG A 221 5.53 24.27 4.80
CA ARG A 221 6.84 24.88 5.12
C ARG A 221 7.98 23.89 4.95
N ASN A 222 7.78 22.64 5.38
CA ASN A 222 8.79 21.59 5.28
C ASN A 222 9.02 21.18 3.82
N ILE A 223 7.96 21.04 3.01
CA ILE A 223 8.06 20.77 1.56
C ILE A 223 8.84 21.90 0.86
N GLU A 224 8.53 23.16 1.15
CA GLU A 224 9.24 24.33 0.60
C GLU A 224 10.73 24.31 0.98
N THR A 225 11.04 24.05 2.25
CA THR A 225 12.43 23.94 2.75
C THR A 225 13.21 22.83 2.03
N ILE A 226 12.57 21.68 1.78
CA ILE A 226 13.16 20.57 1.01
C ILE A 226 13.39 20.98 -0.46
N GLY A 227 12.49 21.76 -1.05
CA GLY A 227 12.65 22.28 -2.42
C GLY A 227 13.82 23.27 -2.55
N LEU A 228 13.98 24.17 -1.58
CA LEU A 228 15.05 25.16 -1.56
C LEU A 228 16.42 24.52 -1.35
N SER A 229 16.56 23.57 -0.43
CA SER A 229 17.84 22.88 -0.17
C SER A 229 18.35 22.09 -1.39
N ARG A 230 17.44 21.53 -2.21
CA ARG A 230 17.77 20.88 -3.48
C ARG A 230 18.24 21.85 -4.56
N THR A 231 17.79 23.10 -4.49
CA THR A 231 18.15 24.14 -5.46
C THR A 231 19.53 24.71 -5.13
N GLU A 232 19.85 24.93 -3.85
CA GLU A 232 21.17 25.38 -3.40
C GLU A 232 22.28 24.35 -3.67
N GLY A 233 21.99 23.05 -3.49
CA GLY A 233 22.93 21.96 -3.81
C GLY A 233 23.30 21.84 -5.29
N LYS A 234 22.46 22.38 -6.20
CA LYS A 234 22.78 22.46 -7.64
C LYS A 234 23.45 23.78 -8.04
N LEU A 235 23.24 24.86 -7.28
CA LEU A 235 23.81 26.18 -7.60
C LEU A 235 25.28 26.33 -7.18
N GLY A 236 25.76 25.55 -6.20
CA GLY A 236 27.14 25.62 -5.72
C GLY A 236 28.21 24.97 -6.62
N GLY A 237 27.82 24.34 -7.73
CA GLY A 237 28.72 23.57 -8.61
C GLY A 237 29.27 24.31 -9.82
N LEU A 238 28.84 25.55 -10.08
CA LEU A 238 29.14 26.27 -11.33
C LEU A 238 29.86 27.61 -11.19
N GLU A 239 30.31 27.99 -10.00
CA GLU A 239 31.09 29.21 -9.80
C GLU A 239 32.44 28.94 -9.15
N LYS A 240 33.40 28.49 -9.96
CA LYS A 240 34.83 28.84 -9.88
C LYS A 240 35.61 28.18 -11.03
N LYS A 241 35.35 28.64 -12.24
CA LYS A 241 36.36 28.71 -13.31
C LYS A 241 36.20 30.04 -14.03
N CYS A 242 36.90 31.05 -13.52
CA CYS A 242 37.40 32.14 -14.34
C CYS A 242 38.51 32.88 -13.59
N LEU A 243 39.68 32.90 -14.28
CA LEU A 243 40.91 33.67 -14.07
C LEU A 243 41.83 33.25 -12.92
#